data_AF-A0A562J133-F1
#
_entry.id   AF-A0A562J133-F1
#
_cell.length_a   1.000
_cell.length_b   1.000
_cell.length_c   1.000
_cell.angle_alpha   90.00
_cell.angle_beta   90.00
_cell.angle_gamma   90.00
#
_symmetry.space_group_name_H-M   'P 1'
#
loop_
_entity.id
_entity.type
_entity.pdbx_description
1 polymer ?
#
loop_
_entity_poly.entity_id
_entity_poly.type
_entity_poly.pdbx_seq_one_letter_code
_entity_poly.pdbx_strand_id
1 'polypeptide(L)'
;MSIPNWNDLLVFPSRTDSPDKLKQVAQASNQYATTLGFGIAAIGTLLAHTAQAGELSEDTALSIGWLLDSLGDLSAKLADTQQEAGYLLSQTTPTEG
;
A
#
# COMPACT_ATOMS: atom_id res chain seq x y z
N MET A 1 -8.57 17.79 13.58
CA MET A 1 -7.65 16.64 13.72
C MET A 1 -6.95 16.45 12.38
N SER A 2 -5.64 16.28 12.37
CA SER A 2 -4.92 15.89 11.14
C SER A 2 -5.17 14.40 10.90
N ILE A 3 -5.66 14.03 9.72
CA ILE A 3 -5.82 12.62 9.34
C ILE A 3 -4.40 12.05 9.18
N PRO A 4 -4.05 10.93 9.83
CA PRO A 4 -2.75 10.29 9.63
C PRO A 4 -2.58 9.92 8.16
N ASN A 5 -1.58 10.51 7.50
CA ASN A 5 -1.23 10.14 6.14
C ASN A 5 -0.25 8.97 6.18
N TRP A 6 -0.76 7.76 5.98
CA TRP A 6 0.05 6.54 6.01
C TRP A 6 1.19 6.54 4.98
N ASN A 7 1.07 7.36 3.94
CA ASN A 7 2.10 7.50 2.91
C ASN A 7 3.39 8.12 3.44
N ASP A 8 3.31 8.90 4.51
CA ASP A 8 4.49 9.53 5.12
C ASP A 8 5.41 8.50 5.79
N LEU A 9 4.93 7.27 5.97
CA LEU A 9 5.70 6.16 6.55
C LEU A 9 6.42 5.31 5.50
N LEU A 10 6.20 5.57 4.20
CA LEU A 10 6.83 4.81 3.13
C LEU A 10 8.27 5.26 2.93
N VAL A 11 9.16 4.28 2.73
CA VAL A 11 10.55 4.52 2.32
C VAL A 11 10.59 4.59 0.79
N PHE A 12 10.88 5.76 0.26
CA PHE A 12 11.01 5.95 -1.19
C PHE A 12 12.41 5.52 -1.68
N PRO A 13 12.50 4.69 -2.72
CA PRO A 13 13.77 4.28 -3.30
C PRO A 13 14.47 5.48 -3.96
N SER A 14 15.80 5.51 -3.88
CA SER A 14 16.63 6.56 -4.45
C SER A 14 17.70 6.00 -5.37
N ARG A 15 18.13 6.80 -6.35
CA ARG A 15 19.23 6.44 -7.28
C ARG A 15 20.56 6.17 -6.60
N THR A 16 20.73 6.63 -5.36
CA THR A 16 21.93 6.43 -4.53
C THR A 16 21.86 5.18 -3.68
N ASP A 17 20.72 4.47 -3.65
CA ASP A 17 20.59 3.25 -2.87
C ASP A 17 21.37 2.09 -3.49
N SER A 18 21.87 1.20 -2.64
CA SER A 18 22.53 -0.02 -3.10
C SER A 18 21.54 -0.96 -3.77
N PRO A 19 21.99 -1.82 -4.71
CA PRO A 19 21.13 -2.84 -5.33
C PRO A 19 20.39 -3.72 -4.32
N ASP A 20 21.04 -4.07 -3.21
CA ASP A 20 20.41 -4.87 -2.15
C ASP A 20 19.30 -4.11 -1.42
N LYS A 21 19.49 -2.80 -1.18
CA LYS A 21 18.44 -1.97 -0.58
C LYS A 21 17.27 -1.80 -1.55
N LEU A 22 17.53 -1.60 -2.85
CA LEU A 22 16.47 -1.53 -3.86
C LEU A 22 15.66 -2.84 -3.94
N LYS A 23 16.33 -4.01 -3.87
CA LYS A 23 15.65 -5.31 -3.77
C LYS A 23 14.78 -5.41 -2.51
N GLN A 24 15.31 -5.01 -1.35
CA GLN A 24 14.56 -5.03 -0.08
C GLN A 24 13.34 -4.11 -0.15
N VAL A 25 13.47 -2.89 -0.70
CA VAL A 25 12.34 -1.95 -0.86
C VAL A 25 11.28 -2.54 -1.79
N ALA A 26 11.66 -3.13 -2.93
CA ALA A 26 10.71 -3.74 -3.85
C ALA A 26 9.97 -4.92 -3.20
N GLN A 27 10.69 -5.79 -2.48
CA GLN A 27 10.10 -6.93 -1.77
C GLN A 27 9.16 -6.49 -0.64
N ALA A 28 9.61 -5.57 0.20
CA ALA A 28 8.81 -5.04 1.30
C ALA A 28 7.54 -4.35 0.79
N SER A 29 7.65 -3.54 -0.27
CA SER A 29 6.51 -2.86 -0.88
C SER A 29 5.45 -3.86 -1.38
N ASN A 30 5.88 -4.93 -2.04
CA ASN A 30 4.98 -6.00 -2.50
C ASN A 30 4.32 -6.75 -1.32
N GLN A 31 5.09 -7.07 -0.28
CA GLN A 31 4.58 -7.73 0.92
C GLN A 31 3.54 -6.87 1.64
N TYR A 32 3.83 -5.59 1.85
CA TYR A 32 2.90 -4.66 2.49
C TYR A 32 1.65 -4.43 1.64
N ALA A 33 1.78 -4.28 0.32
CA ALA A 33 0.62 -4.19 -0.57
C ALA A 33 -0.28 -5.42 -0.47
N THR A 34 0.32 -6.62 -0.40
CA THR A 34 -0.43 -7.88 -0.24
C THR A 34 -1.15 -7.94 1.11
N THR A 35 -0.47 -7.60 2.20
CA THR A 35 -1.07 -7.56 3.54
C THR A 35 -2.20 -6.54 3.62
N LEU A 36 -2.02 -5.35 3.05
CA LEU A 36 -3.07 -4.34 2.96
C LEU A 36 -4.27 -4.84 2.16
N GLY A 37 -4.05 -5.52 1.04
CA GLY A 37 -5.11 -6.16 0.26
C GLY A 37 -5.94 -7.14 1.08
N PHE A 38 -5.31 -8.00 1.89
CA PHE A 38 -6.03 -8.89 2.80
C PHE A 38 -6.80 -8.13 3.89
N GLY A 39 -6.24 -7.06 4.43
CA GLY A 39 -6.92 -6.19 5.40
C GLY A 39 -8.17 -5.53 4.81
N ILE A 40 -8.05 -4.96 3.61
CA ILE A 40 -9.17 -4.35 2.87
C ILE A 40 -10.27 -5.39 2.61
N ALA A 41 -9.90 -6.60 2.18
CA ALA A 41 -10.86 -7.68 1.96
C ALA A 41 -11.60 -8.05 3.25
N ALA A 42 -10.89 -8.18 4.38
CA ALA A 42 -11.49 -8.46 5.68
C ALA A 42 -12.45 -7.35 6.13
N ILE A 43 -12.09 -6.08 5.92
CA ILE A 43 -12.98 -4.93 6.17
C ILE A 43 -14.24 -5.02 5.30
N GLY A 44 -14.09 -5.35 4.01
CA GLY A 44 -15.22 -5.54 3.09
C GLY A 44 -16.15 -6.67 3.53
N THR A 45 -15.61 -7.80 3.97
CA THR A 45 -16.40 -8.91 4.53
C THR A 45 -17.15 -8.50 5.79
N LEU A 46 -16.49 -7.80 6.72
CA LEU A 46 -17.13 -7.29 7.93
C LEU A 46 -18.27 -6.33 7.57
N LEU A 47 -18.02 -5.37 6.69
CA LEU A 47 -19.01 -4.39 6.24
C LEU A 47 -20.24 -5.05 5.62
N ALA A 48 -20.05 -6.06 4.78
CA ALA A 48 -21.15 -6.81 4.16
C ALA A 48 -22.01 -7.52 5.20
N HIS A 49 -21.39 -8.20 6.19
CA HIS A 49 -22.12 -8.86 7.27
C HIS A 49 -22.87 -7.87 8.16
N THR A 50 -22.23 -6.76 8.56
CA THR A 50 -22.86 -5.72 9.38
C THR A 50 -24.03 -5.05 8.65
N ALA A 51 -23.90 -4.80 7.34
CA ALA A 51 -24.98 -4.28 6.52
C ALA A 51 -26.15 -5.28 6.42
N GLN A 52 -25.86 -6.57 6.20
CA GLN A 52 -26.87 -7.62 6.14
C GLN A 52 -27.63 -7.79 7.47
N ALA A 53 -26.96 -7.59 8.60
CA ALA A 53 -27.58 -7.60 9.92
C ALA A 53 -28.44 -6.35 10.21
N GLY A 54 -28.39 -5.32 9.36
CA GLY A 54 -29.05 -4.05 9.61
C GLY A 54 -28.37 -3.18 10.68
N GLU A 55 -27.11 -3.49 11.01
CA GLU A 55 -26.33 -2.85 12.08
C GLU A 55 -25.35 -1.79 11.53
N LEU A 56 -25.32 -1.57 10.21
CA LEU A 56 -24.44 -0.58 9.60
C LEU A 56 -25.04 0.82 9.75
N SER A 57 -24.50 1.62 10.66
CA SER A 57 -24.85 3.03 10.77
C SER A 57 -24.23 3.87 9.66
N GLU A 58 -24.87 5.00 9.33
CA GLU A 58 -24.38 5.97 8.34
C GLU A 58 -22.97 6.49 8.70
N ASP A 59 -22.74 6.84 9.97
CA ASP A 59 -21.43 7.31 10.45
C ASP A 59 -20.32 6.25 10.28
N THR A 60 -20.66 4.98 10.51
CA THR A 60 -19.71 3.87 10.33
C THR A 60 -19.41 3.67 8.86
N ALA A 61 -20.43 3.70 8.00
CA ALA A 61 -20.27 3.58 6.55
C ALA A 61 -19.41 4.72 5.99
N LEU A 62 -19.64 5.96 6.43
CA LEU A 62 -18.86 7.13 6.03
C LEU A 62 -17.40 7.00 6.48
N SER A 63 -17.17 6.63 7.74
CA SER A 63 -15.82 6.46 8.30
C SER A 63 -15.04 5.35 7.60
N ILE A 64 -15.69 4.24 7.27
CA ILE A 64 -15.08 3.15 6.49
C ILE A 64 -14.80 3.61 5.06
N GLY A 65 -15.67 4.41 4.45
CA GLY A 65 -15.44 5.01 3.14
C GLY A 65 -14.13 5.81 3.08
N TRP A 66 -13.94 6.75 4.02
CA TRP A 66 -12.70 7.54 4.10
C TRP A 66 -11.46 6.69 4.40
N LEU A 67 -11.61 5.65 5.22
CA LEU A 67 -10.53 4.69 5.46
C LEU A 67 -10.14 3.95 4.19
N LEU A 68 -11.11 3.41 3.45
CA LEU A 68 -10.87 2.66 2.21
C LEU A 68 -10.22 3.55 1.13
N ASP A 69 -10.62 4.82 1.03
CA ASP A 69 -9.99 5.82 0.16
C ASP A 69 -8.51 6.00 0.51
N SER A 70 -8.22 6.23 1.79
CA SER A 70 -6.83 6.38 2.29
C SER A 70 -5.98 5.11 2.08
N LEU A 71 -6.59 3.92 2.23
CA LEU A 71 -5.91 2.63 1.99
C LEU A 71 -5.70 2.37 0.50
N GLY A 72 -6.60 2.83 -0.37
CA GLY A 72 -6.44 2.80 -1.82
C GLY A 72 -5.25 3.61 -2.27
N ASP A 73 -5.14 4.86 -1.79
CA ASP A 73 -3.99 5.74 -2.04
C ASP A 73 -2.67 5.12 -1.58
N LEU A 74 -2.66 4.51 -0.38
CA LEU A 74 -1.49 3.83 0.15
C LEU A 74 -1.08 2.62 -0.71
N SER A 75 -2.07 1.84 -1.17
CA SER A 75 -1.82 0.69 -2.04
C SER A 75 -1.22 1.10 -3.38
N ALA A 76 -1.73 2.19 -3.98
CA ALA A 76 -1.18 2.74 -5.21
C ALA A 76 0.28 3.18 -5.02
N LYS A 77 0.59 3.91 -3.94
CA LYS A 77 1.95 4.37 -3.66
C LYS A 77 2.93 3.24 -3.37
N LEU A 78 2.49 2.16 -2.73
CA LEU A 78 3.31 0.96 -2.56
C LEU A 78 3.63 0.30 -3.91
N ALA A 79 2.67 0.26 -4.84
CA ALA A 79 2.91 -0.23 -6.19
C ALA A 79 3.90 0.66 -6.95
N ASP A 80 3.75 1.98 -6.88
CA ASP A 80 4.69 2.95 -7.48
C ASP A 80 6.11 2.78 -6.89
N THR A 81 6.20 2.62 -5.56
CA THR A 81 7.47 2.41 -4.84
C THR A 81 8.15 1.11 -5.29
N GLN A 82 7.39 0.03 -5.43
CA GLN A 82 7.90 -1.24 -5.93
C GLN A 82 8.40 -1.11 -7.38
N GLN A 83 7.63 -0.43 -8.23
CA GLN A 83 7.99 -0.22 -9.63
C GLN A 83 9.26 0.61 -9.77
N GLU A 84 9.37 1.73 -9.04
CA GLU A 84 10.56 2.59 -9.06
C GLU A 84 11.79 1.85 -8.54
N ALA A 85 11.67 1.10 -7.44
CA ALA A 85 12.77 0.29 -6.92
C ALA A 85 13.25 -0.76 -7.94
N GLY A 86 12.31 -1.41 -8.64
CA GLY A 86 12.62 -2.36 -9.72
C GLY A 86 13.29 -1.71 -10.92
N TYR A 87 12.82 -0.53 -11.32
CA TYR A 87 13.42 0.26 -12.41
C TYR A 87 14.85 0.66 -12.07
N LEU A 88 15.09 1.24 -10.90
CA LEU A 88 16.43 1.61 -10.44
C LEU A 88 17.37 0.39 -10.36
N LEU A 89 16.87 -0.74 -9.87
CA LEU A 89 17.66 -1.97 -9.82
C LEU A 89 18.09 -2.44 -11.22
N SER A 90 17.21 -2.35 -12.21
CA SER A 90 17.54 -2.70 -13.60
C SER A 90 18.64 -1.81 -14.20
N GLN A 91 18.78 -0.56 -13.73
CA GLN A 91 19.86 0.35 -14.15
C GLN A 91 21.21 0.04 -13.49
N THR A 92 21.20 -0.64 -12.33
CA THR A 92 22.43 -0.98 -11.60
C THR A 92 23.09 -2.28 -12.09
N THR A 93 22.40 -3.07 -12.91
CA THR A 93 22.95 -4.31 -13.48
C THR A 93 23.58 -3.98 -14.83
N PRO A 94 24.91 -4.12 -15.04
CA PRO A 94 25.50 -3.89 -16.35
C PRO A 94 24.89 -4.87 -17.35
N THR A 95 24.47 -4.38 -18.51
CA THR A 95 24.14 -5.23 -19.65
C THR A 95 25.42 -6.00 -19.99
N GLU A 96 25.45 -7.31 -19.72
CA GLU A 96 26.54 -8.17 -20.17
C GLU A 96 26.59 -8.09 -21.71
N GLY A 97 27.66 -7.50 -22.24
CA GLY A 97 28.01 -7.47 -23.65
C GLY A 97 29.08 -8.50 -23.96
#